data_AF-E8KGN4-F1
#
_entry.id   AF-E8KGN4-F1
#
_cell.length_a   1.000
_cell.length_b   1.000
_cell.length_c   1.000
_cell.angle_alpha   90.00
_cell.angle_beta   90.00
_cell.angle_gamma   90.00
#
_symmetry.space_group_name_H-M   'P 1'
#
loop_
_entity.id
_entity.type
_entity.pdbx_description
1 polymer ?
#
loop_
_entity_poly.entity_id
_entity_poly.type
_entity_poly.pdbx_seq_one_letter_code
_entity_poly.pdbx_strand_id
1 'polypeptide(L)'
;MAQYALAQAETGQIISLNSKMANRHGLIAGATGTGKTVTLRKFAEAFSDDGVPVFLVDVKGDLSGLAHAGSLSGKIAERVEQFQLGGESYLSGYPVSYWDVFGESGIPLRTTISEMGPMLLSRLLNLNETQEGLLNLVFRVVDNRGLLLIDLKDLRALLKFVAENAKEFQVEYGNVSAASVGAIQRALLALENEGATNLFGEPALNLQDWMQTRDGKGVINVLN
;
A
#
# COMPACT_ATOMS: atom_id res chain seq x y z
N MET A 1 14.26 25.45 -11.26
CA MET A 1 13.52 24.17 -11.32
C MET A 1 14.17 23.24 -10.31
N ALA A 2 13.39 22.61 -9.43
CA ALA A 2 13.96 21.74 -8.39
C ALA A 2 14.64 20.52 -9.03
N GLN A 3 15.80 20.15 -8.50
CA GLN A 3 16.50 18.91 -8.83
C GLN A 3 16.73 18.16 -7.52
N TYR A 4 16.38 16.88 -7.50
CA TYR A 4 16.65 16.03 -6.35
C TYR A 4 18.08 15.50 -6.46
N ALA A 5 18.97 15.93 -5.58
CA ALA A 5 20.34 15.41 -5.52
C ALA A 5 20.35 14.02 -4.88
N LEU A 6 20.81 13.00 -5.63
CA LEU A 6 20.68 11.59 -5.24
C LEU A 6 22.01 10.89 -5.06
N ALA A 7 23.02 11.26 -5.84
CA ALA A 7 24.34 10.65 -5.79
C ALA A 7 25.44 11.65 -6.19
N GLN A 8 26.69 11.24 -6.01
CA GLN A 8 27.87 11.99 -6.44
C GLN A 8 28.81 11.04 -7.20
N ALA A 9 29.29 11.48 -8.36
CA ALA A 9 30.33 10.79 -9.12
C ALA A 9 31.71 10.99 -8.47
N GLU A 10 32.69 10.15 -8.79
CA GLU A 10 34.08 10.27 -8.30
C GLU A 10 34.72 11.63 -8.64
N THR A 11 34.27 12.27 -9.72
CA THR A 11 34.68 13.61 -10.14
C THR A 11 34.12 14.73 -9.26
N GLY A 12 33.29 14.40 -8.26
CA GLY A 12 32.58 15.35 -7.41
C GLY A 12 31.26 15.84 -8.02
N GLN A 13 30.93 15.47 -9.26
CA GLN A 13 29.70 15.89 -9.91
C GLN A 13 28.47 15.29 -9.23
N ILE A 14 27.52 16.14 -8.83
CA ILE A 14 26.23 15.71 -8.29
C ILE A 14 25.36 15.14 -9.41
N ILE A 15 24.84 13.95 -9.18
CA ILE A 15 23.85 13.28 -10.02
C ILE A 15 22.47 13.52 -9.41
N SER A 16 21.59 14.10 -10.21
CA SER A 16 20.26 14.51 -9.75
C SER A 16 19.15 13.98 -10.65
N LEU A 17 17.95 13.83 -10.07
CA LEU A 17 16.72 13.63 -10.82
C LEU A 17 16.02 14.99 -11.03
N ASN A 18 15.64 15.27 -12.27
CA ASN A 18 14.77 16.41 -12.56
C ASN A 18 13.39 16.16 -11.93
N SER A 19 12.90 17.07 -11.08
CA SER A 19 11.65 16.85 -10.34
C SER A 19 10.44 16.59 -11.26
N LYS A 20 10.40 17.20 -12.45
CA LYS A 20 9.33 16.97 -13.44
C LYS A 20 9.31 15.54 -13.99
N MET A 21 10.41 14.80 -13.85
CA MET A 21 10.51 13.41 -14.30
C MET A 21 10.21 12.41 -13.19
N ALA A 22 10.06 12.87 -11.93
CA ALA A 22 9.77 12.01 -10.78
C ALA A 22 8.35 11.42 -10.80
N ASN A 23 7.45 11.96 -11.63
CA ASN A 23 6.11 11.39 -11.85
C ASN A 23 6.09 10.20 -12.84
N ARG A 24 7.26 9.69 -13.24
CA ARG A 24 7.39 8.51 -14.11
C ARG A 24 7.84 7.30 -13.30
N HIS A 25 7.58 6.12 -13.84
CA HIS A 25 8.05 4.88 -13.25
C HIS A 25 9.58 4.76 -13.33
N GLY A 26 10.19 4.21 -12.28
CA GLY A 26 11.61 3.92 -12.19
C GLY A 26 11.86 2.56 -11.55
N LEU A 27 13.06 2.01 -11.76
CA LEU A 27 13.49 0.73 -11.21
C LEU A 27 14.82 0.90 -10.49
N ILE A 28 14.86 0.56 -9.21
CA ILE A 28 16.11 0.45 -8.43
C ILE A 28 16.46 -1.04 -8.35
N ALA A 29 17.50 -1.45 -9.09
CA ALA A 29 17.97 -2.82 -9.15
C ALA A 29 19.42 -2.96 -8.66
N GLY A 30 19.76 -4.11 -8.11
CA GLY A 30 21.09 -4.42 -7.60
C GLY A 30 21.09 -5.67 -6.71
N ALA A 31 22.26 -6.25 -6.48
CA ALA A 31 22.39 -7.42 -5.60
C ALA A 31 22.07 -7.06 -4.13
N THR A 32 21.95 -8.07 -3.27
CA THR A 32 21.78 -7.83 -1.83
C THR A 32 22.99 -7.07 -1.27
N GLY A 33 22.73 -6.07 -0.42
CA GLY A 33 23.80 -5.26 0.18
C GLY A 33 24.35 -4.13 -0.71
N THR A 34 23.88 -3.95 -1.95
CA THR A 34 24.39 -2.89 -2.86
C THR A 34 23.70 -1.54 -2.68
N GLY A 35 22.99 -1.32 -1.56
CA GLY A 35 22.40 -0.01 -1.23
C GLY A 35 21.01 0.29 -1.80
N LYS A 36 20.26 -0.69 -2.33
CA LYS A 36 18.89 -0.47 -2.84
C LYS A 36 17.99 0.29 -1.86
N THR A 37 17.96 -0.14 -0.60
CA THR A 37 17.17 0.49 0.46
C THR A 37 17.66 1.90 0.77
N VAL A 38 18.98 2.12 0.76
CA VAL A 38 19.58 3.44 0.98
C VAL A 38 19.19 4.40 -0.15
N THR A 39 19.20 3.93 -1.40
CA THR A 39 18.76 4.73 -2.55
C THR A 39 17.28 5.06 -2.45
N LEU A 40 16.42 4.09 -2.14
CA LEU A 40 14.97 4.30 -1.95
C LEU A 40 14.71 5.32 -0.83
N ARG A 41 15.42 5.19 0.29
CA ARG A 41 15.38 6.13 1.40
C ARG A 41 15.72 7.54 0.95
N LYS A 42 16.80 7.71 0.17
CA LYS A 42 17.21 9.02 -0.32
C LYS A 42 16.15 9.70 -1.21
N PHE A 43 15.44 8.92 -2.02
CA PHE A 43 14.29 9.42 -2.79
C PHE A 43 13.15 9.87 -1.89
N ALA A 44 12.77 9.05 -0.90
CA ALA A 44 11.69 9.37 0.02
C ALA A 44 11.98 10.66 0.81
N GLU A 45 13.22 10.81 1.29
CA GLU A 45 13.70 12.02 1.96
C GLU A 45 13.61 13.25 1.03
N ALA A 46 14.13 13.14 -0.20
CA ALA A 46 14.11 14.25 -1.16
C ALA A 46 12.69 14.66 -1.59
N PHE A 47 11.75 13.73 -1.70
CA PHE A 47 10.36 14.02 -1.99
C PHE A 47 9.65 14.65 -0.78
N SER A 48 9.92 14.12 0.42
CA SER A 48 9.40 14.68 1.66
C SER A 48 9.89 16.13 1.84
N ASP A 49 11.16 16.43 1.58
CA ASP A 49 11.72 17.79 1.62
C ASP A 49 11.00 18.77 0.67
N ASP A 50 10.48 18.28 -0.45
CA ASP A 50 9.72 19.07 -1.45
C ASP A 50 8.22 19.12 -1.13
N GLY A 51 7.81 18.69 0.06
CA GLY A 51 6.42 18.67 0.50
C GLY A 51 5.57 17.57 -0.14
N VAL A 52 6.19 16.60 -0.84
CA VAL A 52 5.49 15.51 -1.53
C VAL A 52 5.31 14.33 -0.57
N PRO A 53 4.08 13.94 -0.22
CA PRO A 53 3.83 12.75 0.60
C PRO A 53 4.29 11.49 -0.12
N VAL A 54 4.90 10.57 0.62
CA VAL A 54 5.48 9.34 0.06
C VAL A 54 4.79 8.13 0.66
N PHE A 55 4.55 7.10 -0.13
CA PHE A 55 4.10 5.79 0.36
C PHE A 55 5.15 4.74 0.02
N LEU A 56 5.57 3.98 1.03
CA LEU A 56 6.58 2.93 0.95
C LEU A 56 6.03 1.65 1.57
N VAL A 57 6.40 0.50 1.00
CA VAL A 57 6.13 -0.81 1.58
C VAL A 57 7.46 -1.38 2.07
N ASP A 58 7.55 -1.66 3.36
CA ASP A 58 8.78 -2.09 4.04
C ASP A 58 8.62 -3.46 4.72
N VAL A 59 8.54 -4.49 3.89
CA VAL A 59 8.41 -5.89 4.35
C VAL A 59 9.59 -6.34 5.24
N LYS A 60 10.73 -5.63 5.22
CA LYS A 60 11.94 -6.01 5.97
C LYS A 60 12.16 -5.18 7.25
N GLY A 61 11.41 -4.10 7.43
CA GLY A 61 11.60 -3.17 8.55
C GLY A 61 12.88 -2.31 8.44
N ASP A 62 13.51 -2.26 7.26
CA ASP A 62 14.78 -1.56 7.04
C ASP A 62 14.63 0.00 7.05
N LEU A 63 13.39 0.51 6.93
CA LEU A 63 13.04 1.94 6.83
C LEU A 63 12.44 2.51 8.13
N SER A 64 12.26 1.68 9.16
CA SER A 64 11.75 2.07 10.48
C SER A 64 12.57 3.17 11.18
N GLY A 65 13.84 3.36 10.82
CA GLY A 65 14.69 4.42 11.40
C GLY A 65 14.42 5.84 10.89
N LEU A 66 13.57 6.04 9.86
CA LEU A 66 13.36 7.34 9.19
C LEU A 66 12.82 8.45 10.10
N ALA A 67 12.04 8.08 11.12
CA ALA A 67 11.43 9.05 12.03
C ALA A 67 12.44 9.74 12.96
N HIS A 68 13.60 9.11 13.18
CA HIS A 68 14.58 9.56 14.17
C HIS A 68 15.81 10.13 13.47
N ALA A 69 16.40 11.15 14.09
CA ALA A 69 17.71 11.63 13.66
C ALA A 69 18.77 10.54 13.91
N GLY A 70 19.70 10.41 12.97
CA GLY A 70 20.87 9.54 13.11
C GLY A 70 21.98 10.18 13.94
N SER A 71 22.97 9.38 14.35
CA SER A 71 24.17 9.86 15.02
C SER A 71 25.35 9.99 14.06
N LEU A 72 26.11 11.09 14.18
CA LEU A 72 27.33 11.30 13.40
C LEU A 72 28.49 10.49 14.01
N SER A 73 28.47 9.18 13.81
CA SER A 73 29.44 8.26 14.40
C SER A 73 29.87 7.14 13.46
N GLY A 74 31.12 6.68 13.59
CA GLY A 74 31.67 5.56 12.83
C GLY A 74 31.61 5.77 11.31
N LYS A 75 31.29 4.71 10.56
CA LYS A 75 31.23 4.71 9.08
C LYS A 75 30.24 5.72 8.49
N ILE A 76 29.24 6.15 9.27
CA ILE A 76 28.28 7.18 8.82
C ILE A 76 28.97 8.55 8.80
N ALA A 77 29.72 8.89 9.86
CA ALA A 77 30.46 10.15 9.93
C ALA A 77 31.49 10.25 8.80
N GLU A 78 32.26 9.18 8.56
CA GLU A 78 33.24 9.11 7.46
C GLU A 78 32.59 9.38 6.10
N ARG A 79 31.41 8.80 5.84
CA ARG A 79 30.68 9.04 4.58
C ARG A 79 30.11 10.45 4.50
N VAL A 80 29.53 10.97 5.57
CA VAL A 80 29.00 12.34 5.59
C VAL A 80 30.11 13.36 5.32
N GLU A 81 31.30 13.15 5.86
CA GLU A 81 32.48 13.96 5.59
C GLU A 81 33.01 13.77 4.16
N GLN A 82 33.18 12.52 3.72
CA GLN A 82 33.65 12.18 2.37
C GLN A 82 32.82 12.83 1.27
N PHE A 83 31.49 12.80 1.42
CA PHE A 83 30.54 13.36 0.46
C PHE A 83 30.14 14.82 0.79
N GLN A 84 30.74 15.43 1.81
CA GLN A 84 30.51 16.81 2.23
C GLN A 84 29.01 17.12 2.48
N LEU A 85 28.30 16.21 3.12
CA LEU A 85 26.84 16.22 3.21
C LEU A 85 26.26 17.18 4.26
N GLY A 86 27.07 18.05 4.88
CA GLY A 86 26.61 19.05 5.85
C GLY A 86 26.53 18.56 7.30
N GLY A 87 27.23 17.48 7.65
CA GLY A 87 27.39 17.02 9.04
C GLY A 87 26.10 16.49 9.67
N GLU A 88 25.82 16.87 10.91
CA GLU A 88 24.66 16.40 11.68
C GLU A 88 23.32 16.78 11.03
N SER A 89 23.26 17.91 10.31
CA SER A 89 22.04 18.37 9.64
C SER A 89 21.52 17.37 8.58
N TYR A 90 22.43 16.58 7.98
CA TYR A 90 22.11 15.54 7.02
C TYR A 90 21.34 14.37 7.65
N LEU A 91 21.57 14.12 8.93
CA LEU A 91 21.04 12.97 9.66
C LEU A 91 19.73 13.32 10.38
N SER A 92 18.95 14.29 9.87
CA SER A 92 17.68 14.68 10.45
C SER A 92 16.59 13.60 10.28
N GLY A 93 15.64 13.57 11.22
CA GLY A 93 14.44 12.73 11.11
C GLY A 93 13.39 13.34 10.19
N TYR A 94 12.47 12.51 9.71
CA TYR A 94 11.38 12.90 8.82
C TYR A 94 10.02 12.66 9.47
N PRO A 95 8.95 13.35 9.05
CA PRO A 95 7.60 13.02 9.48
C PRO A 95 7.20 11.66 8.88
N VAL A 96 7.01 10.65 9.73
CA VAL A 96 6.67 9.29 9.31
C VAL A 96 5.37 8.84 9.98
N SER A 97 4.51 8.18 9.21
CA SER A 97 3.35 7.42 9.69
C SER A 97 3.56 5.95 9.37
N TYR A 98 3.55 5.08 10.39
CA TYR A 98 3.65 3.64 10.21
C TYR A 98 2.26 3.02 10.13
N TRP A 99 2.03 2.24 9.09
CA TRP A 99 0.79 1.53 8.80
C TRP A 99 1.03 0.03 8.93
N ASP A 100 0.01 -0.68 9.42
CA ASP A 100 0.10 -2.11 9.69
C ASP A 100 -1.25 -2.76 9.37
N VAL A 101 -1.23 -3.79 8.51
CA VAL A 101 -2.46 -4.54 8.13
C VAL A 101 -3.01 -5.35 9.30
N PHE A 102 -2.14 -5.86 10.17
CA PHE A 102 -2.53 -6.65 11.34
C PHE A 102 -2.79 -5.77 12.57
N GLY A 103 -2.31 -4.51 12.55
CA GLY A 103 -2.54 -3.52 13.58
C GLY A 103 -1.78 -3.77 14.88
N GLU A 104 -0.63 -4.44 14.81
CA GLU A 104 0.19 -4.80 15.97
C GLU A 104 1.17 -3.67 16.36
N SER A 105 1.76 -3.02 15.37
CA SER A 105 2.92 -2.13 15.52
C SER A 105 2.73 -0.74 14.91
N GLY A 106 1.61 -0.50 14.23
CA GLY A 106 1.32 0.74 13.51
C GLY A 106 -0.16 1.09 13.46
N ILE A 107 -0.50 2.10 12.66
CA ILE A 107 -1.87 2.52 12.39
C ILE A 107 -2.55 1.39 11.60
N PRO A 108 -3.67 0.82 12.08
CA PRO A 108 -4.38 -0.24 11.37
C PRO A 108 -4.81 0.21 9.96
N LEU A 109 -4.31 -0.48 8.94
CA LEU A 109 -4.75 -0.27 7.56
C LEU A 109 -6.00 -1.12 7.28
N ARG A 110 -7.12 -0.48 6.98
CA ARG A 110 -8.39 -1.15 6.68
C ARG A 110 -9.05 -0.64 5.40
N THR A 111 -9.90 -1.47 4.82
CA THR A 111 -10.79 -1.14 3.70
C THR A 111 -12.08 -1.94 3.86
N THR A 112 -13.17 -1.52 3.25
CA THR A 112 -14.39 -2.35 3.18
C THR A 112 -14.42 -3.23 1.93
N ILE A 113 -15.22 -4.29 1.96
CA ILE A 113 -15.51 -5.09 0.76
C ILE A 113 -16.15 -4.24 -0.34
N SER A 114 -17.04 -3.32 0.03
CA SER A 114 -17.65 -2.36 -0.88
C SER A 114 -16.64 -1.45 -1.58
N GLU A 115 -15.64 -0.90 -0.87
CA GLU A 115 -14.61 -0.05 -1.48
C GLU A 115 -13.65 -0.80 -2.40
N MET A 116 -13.30 -2.03 -2.05
CA MET A 116 -12.47 -2.89 -2.92
C MET A 116 -13.22 -3.23 -4.22
N GLY A 117 -14.52 -3.51 -4.10
CA GLY A 117 -15.37 -3.82 -5.24
C GLY A 117 -15.06 -5.18 -5.90
N PRO A 118 -15.89 -5.62 -6.86
CA PRO A 118 -15.81 -6.96 -7.43
C PRO A 118 -14.55 -7.19 -8.28
N MET A 119 -14.02 -6.15 -8.93
CA MET A 119 -12.83 -6.28 -9.80
C MET A 119 -11.56 -6.55 -8.99
N LEU A 120 -11.30 -5.75 -7.93
CA LEU A 120 -10.09 -5.95 -7.12
C LEU A 120 -10.18 -7.23 -6.29
N LEU A 121 -11.37 -7.55 -5.77
CA LEU A 121 -11.60 -8.80 -5.06
C LEU A 121 -11.43 -10.02 -5.97
N SER A 122 -11.90 -9.96 -7.22
CA SER A 122 -11.68 -11.06 -8.19
C SER A 122 -10.19 -11.31 -8.41
N ARG A 123 -9.38 -10.25 -8.54
CA ARG A 123 -7.92 -10.38 -8.69
C ARG A 123 -7.26 -10.90 -7.42
N LEU A 124 -7.65 -10.38 -6.25
CA LEU A 124 -7.13 -10.80 -4.95
C LEU A 124 -7.39 -12.30 -4.70
N LEU A 125 -8.58 -12.76 -5.05
CA LEU A 125 -9.02 -14.15 -4.87
C LEU A 125 -8.63 -15.06 -6.05
N ASN A 126 -7.95 -14.52 -7.07
CA ASN A 126 -7.55 -15.21 -8.30
C ASN A 126 -8.74 -15.95 -8.97
N LEU A 127 -9.86 -15.24 -9.11
CA LEU A 127 -11.09 -15.78 -9.71
C LEU A 127 -10.98 -15.84 -11.24
N ASN A 128 -11.61 -16.86 -11.83
CA ASN A 128 -11.80 -16.91 -13.28
C ASN A 128 -12.99 -16.05 -13.73
N GLU A 129 -13.14 -15.85 -15.05
CA GLU A 129 -14.20 -14.99 -15.62
C GLU A 129 -15.62 -15.36 -15.17
N THR A 130 -15.91 -16.66 -14.98
CA THR A 130 -17.23 -17.10 -14.52
C THR A 130 -17.47 -16.74 -13.05
N GLN A 131 -16.45 -16.89 -12.21
CA GLN A 131 -16.49 -16.54 -10.79
C GLN A 131 -16.53 -15.02 -10.58
N GLU A 132 -15.75 -14.26 -11.37
CA GLU A 132 -15.81 -12.80 -11.41
C GLU A 132 -17.20 -12.32 -11.85
N GLY A 133 -17.81 -12.94 -12.87
CA GLY A 133 -19.18 -12.62 -13.29
C GLY A 133 -20.21 -12.83 -12.17
N LEU A 134 -20.08 -13.93 -11.43
CA LEU A 134 -20.90 -14.18 -10.24
C LEU A 134 -20.65 -13.14 -9.13
N LEU A 135 -19.38 -12.76 -8.89
CA LEU A 135 -19.07 -11.74 -7.89
C LEU A 135 -19.65 -10.38 -8.27
N ASN A 136 -19.59 -9.99 -9.55
CA ASN A 136 -20.24 -8.78 -10.06
C ASN A 136 -21.77 -8.80 -9.86
N LEU A 137 -22.42 -9.94 -10.11
CA LEU A 137 -23.84 -10.13 -9.83
C LEU A 137 -24.14 -9.91 -8.34
N VAL A 138 -23.35 -10.52 -7.47
CA VAL A 138 -23.49 -10.41 -6.02
C VAL A 138 -23.41 -8.95 -5.58
N PHE A 139 -22.43 -8.18 -6.08
CA PHE A 139 -22.32 -6.75 -5.81
C PHE A 139 -23.52 -5.95 -6.34
N ARG A 140 -24.03 -6.27 -7.53
CA ARG A 140 -25.22 -5.59 -8.07
C ARG A 140 -26.47 -5.82 -7.22
N VAL A 141 -26.61 -7.00 -6.60
CA VAL A 141 -27.68 -7.28 -5.63
C VAL A 141 -27.56 -6.41 -4.37
N VAL A 142 -26.33 -6.13 -3.91
CA VAL A 142 -26.06 -5.20 -2.78
C VAL A 142 -26.51 -3.80 -3.14
N ASP A 143 -26.04 -3.30 -4.29
CA ASP A 143 -26.28 -1.93 -4.74
C ASP A 143 -27.78 -1.65 -4.89
N ASN A 144 -28.52 -2.58 -5.53
CA ASN A 144 -29.97 -2.46 -5.70
C ASN A 144 -30.74 -2.45 -4.38
N ARG A 145 -30.18 -3.04 -3.33
CA ARG A 145 -30.77 -3.09 -1.98
C ARG A 145 -30.28 -1.95 -1.09
N GLY A 146 -29.38 -1.09 -1.58
CA GLY A 146 -28.79 0.00 -0.80
C GLY A 146 -28.00 -0.49 0.41
N LEU A 147 -27.42 -1.69 0.32
CA LEU A 147 -26.60 -2.28 1.39
C LEU A 147 -25.12 -1.91 1.19
N LEU A 148 -24.32 -2.08 2.24
CA LEU A 148 -22.86 -2.01 2.17
C LEU A 148 -22.28 -3.32 2.70
N LEU A 149 -21.23 -3.81 2.06
CA LEU A 149 -20.47 -4.96 2.54
C LEU A 149 -19.23 -4.43 3.25
N ILE A 150 -19.17 -4.64 4.56
CA ILE A 150 -18.08 -4.14 5.38
C ILE A 150 -16.96 -5.17 5.40
N ASP A 151 -17.27 -6.41 5.79
CA ASP A 151 -16.27 -7.45 6.04
C ASP A 151 -16.49 -8.74 5.21
N LEU A 152 -15.58 -9.70 5.39
CA LEU A 152 -15.64 -11.01 4.71
C LEU A 152 -16.88 -11.82 5.09
N LYS A 153 -17.45 -11.64 6.29
CA LYS A 153 -18.64 -12.35 6.75
C LYS A 153 -19.87 -11.86 6.00
N ASP A 154 -19.98 -10.56 5.76
CA ASP A 154 -21.05 -9.97 4.97
C ASP A 154 -21.06 -10.55 3.54
N LEU A 155 -19.89 -10.58 2.88
CA LEU A 155 -19.76 -11.13 1.54
C LEU A 155 -20.12 -12.62 1.50
N ARG A 156 -19.68 -13.40 2.49
CA ARG A 156 -20.04 -14.82 2.61
C ARG A 156 -21.54 -15.03 2.82
N ALA A 157 -22.16 -14.24 3.69
CA ALA A 157 -23.58 -14.30 3.96
C ALA A 157 -24.38 -13.97 2.69
N LEU A 158 -23.93 -12.99 1.92
CA LEU A 158 -24.58 -12.61 0.67
C LEU A 158 -24.39 -13.67 -0.42
N LEU A 159 -23.20 -14.23 -0.58
CA LEU A 159 -22.96 -15.36 -1.49
C LEU A 159 -23.89 -16.53 -1.18
N LYS A 160 -24.10 -16.83 0.10
CA LYS A 160 -25.05 -17.86 0.55
C LYS A 160 -26.49 -17.48 0.19
N PHE A 161 -26.89 -16.24 0.47
CA PHE A 161 -28.22 -15.74 0.15
C PHE A 161 -28.53 -15.80 -1.36
N VAL A 162 -27.60 -15.37 -2.21
CA VAL A 162 -27.73 -15.44 -3.67
C VAL A 162 -27.82 -16.89 -4.15
N ALA A 163 -27.07 -17.82 -3.54
CA ALA A 163 -27.13 -19.23 -3.89
C ALA A 163 -28.48 -19.88 -3.50
N GLU A 164 -29.00 -19.58 -2.31
CA GLU A 164 -30.30 -20.09 -1.84
C GLU A 164 -31.47 -19.56 -2.66
N ASN A 165 -31.34 -18.35 -3.22
CA ASN A 165 -32.35 -17.68 -4.03
C ASN A 165 -31.97 -17.61 -5.52
N ALA A 166 -31.13 -18.52 -6.00
CA ALA A 166 -30.57 -18.48 -7.36
C ALA A 166 -31.62 -18.32 -8.47
N LYS A 167 -32.81 -18.93 -8.32
CA LYS A 167 -33.91 -18.83 -9.30
C LYS A 167 -34.45 -17.41 -9.46
N GLU A 168 -34.47 -16.62 -8.38
CA GLU A 168 -34.92 -15.22 -8.39
C GLU A 168 -33.95 -14.36 -9.21
N PHE A 169 -32.66 -14.54 -8.99
CA PHE A 169 -31.61 -13.77 -9.65
C PHE A 169 -31.31 -14.25 -11.08
N GLN A 170 -31.70 -15.48 -11.44
CA GLN A 170 -31.39 -16.08 -12.73
C GLN A 170 -31.94 -15.29 -13.92
N VAL A 171 -33.15 -14.73 -13.79
CA VAL A 171 -33.83 -14.01 -14.88
C VAL A 171 -33.14 -12.68 -15.18
N GLU A 172 -32.69 -11.98 -14.14
CA GLU A 172 -32.16 -10.62 -14.26
C GLU A 172 -30.64 -10.61 -14.46
N TYR A 173 -29.93 -11.60 -13.93
CA TYR A 173 -28.47 -11.59 -13.85
C TYR A 173 -27.77 -12.83 -14.42
N GLY A 174 -28.53 -13.81 -14.93
CA GLY A 174 -27.99 -15.04 -15.49
C GLY A 174 -27.71 -16.13 -14.45
N ASN A 175 -27.08 -17.22 -14.88
CA ASN A 175 -27.02 -18.45 -14.08
C ASN A 175 -26.07 -18.33 -12.87
N VAL A 176 -26.59 -18.57 -11.67
CA VAL A 176 -25.81 -18.69 -10.42
C VAL A 176 -25.42 -20.16 -10.22
N SER A 177 -24.16 -20.50 -10.51
CA SER A 177 -23.67 -21.87 -10.35
C SER A 177 -23.22 -22.16 -8.90
N ALA A 178 -23.71 -23.25 -8.30
CA ALA A 178 -23.29 -23.67 -6.96
C ALA A 178 -21.78 -23.98 -6.88
N ALA A 179 -21.19 -24.45 -7.99
CA ALA A 179 -19.76 -24.69 -8.09
C ALA A 179 -18.94 -23.40 -7.97
N SER A 180 -19.37 -22.33 -8.64
CA SER A 180 -18.73 -21.00 -8.57
C SER A 180 -18.86 -20.39 -7.18
N VAL A 181 -20.06 -20.46 -6.57
CA VAL A 181 -20.28 -20.00 -5.19
C VAL A 181 -19.33 -20.71 -4.23
N GLY A 182 -19.26 -22.04 -4.31
CA GLY A 182 -18.38 -22.84 -3.45
C GLY A 182 -16.90 -22.54 -3.66
N ALA A 183 -16.48 -22.22 -4.89
CA ALA A 183 -15.10 -21.83 -5.18
C ALA A 183 -14.75 -20.48 -4.52
N ILE A 184 -15.61 -19.48 -4.66
CA ILE A 184 -15.41 -18.16 -4.03
C ILE A 184 -15.40 -18.29 -2.51
N GLN A 185 -16.33 -19.06 -1.92
CA GLN A 185 -16.34 -19.27 -0.47
C GLN A 185 -15.06 -19.93 0.07
N ARG A 186 -14.47 -20.88 -0.67
CA ARG A 186 -13.17 -21.47 -0.28
C ARG A 186 -12.02 -20.48 -0.39
N ALA A 187 -12.01 -19.64 -1.43
CA ALA A 187 -11.00 -18.60 -1.58
C ALA A 187 -11.08 -17.58 -0.44
N LEU A 188 -12.30 -17.16 -0.06
CA LEU A 188 -12.53 -16.29 1.10
C LEU A 188 -12.05 -16.93 2.40
N LEU A 189 -12.33 -18.21 2.63
CA LEU A 189 -11.86 -18.92 3.83
C LEU A 189 -10.33 -19.01 3.90
N ALA A 190 -9.66 -19.24 2.76
CA ALA A 190 -8.21 -19.24 2.71
C ALA A 190 -7.64 -17.86 3.10
N LEU A 191 -8.24 -16.79 2.56
CA LEU A 191 -7.86 -15.42 2.85
C LEU A 191 -8.11 -15.04 4.33
N GLU A 192 -9.21 -15.50 4.93
CA GLU A 192 -9.49 -15.35 6.37
C GLU A 192 -8.39 -16.00 7.24
N ASN A 193 -7.94 -17.20 6.86
CA ASN A 193 -6.89 -17.93 7.58
C ASN A 193 -5.52 -17.24 7.50
N GLU A 194 -5.27 -16.44 6.46
CA GLU A 194 -4.08 -15.61 6.31
C GLU A 194 -4.17 -14.27 7.06
N GLY A 195 -5.26 -14.04 7.81
CA GLY A 195 -5.40 -12.87 8.67
C GLY A 195 -6.07 -11.66 8.01
N ALA A 196 -6.62 -11.80 6.81
CA ALA A 196 -7.28 -10.69 6.10
C ALA A 196 -8.50 -10.12 6.82
N THR A 197 -9.03 -10.82 7.84
CA THR A 197 -10.07 -10.28 8.73
C THR A 197 -9.65 -8.95 9.37
N ASN A 198 -8.35 -8.71 9.56
CA ASN A 198 -7.84 -7.44 10.10
C ASN A 198 -7.83 -6.30 9.07
N LEU A 199 -7.76 -6.64 7.77
CA LEU A 199 -7.79 -5.69 6.65
C LEU A 199 -9.22 -5.23 6.32
N PHE A 200 -10.21 -6.13 6.39
CA PHE A 200 -11.58 -5.81 5.99
C PHE A 200 -12.42 -5.31 7.17
N GLY A 201 -12.76 -4.02 7.16
CA GLY A 201 -13.57 -3.40 8.20
C GLY A 201 -13.48 -1.87 8.22
N GLU A 202 -14.02 -1.27 9.27
CA GLU A 202 -14.02 0.18 9.50
C GLU A 202 -13.08 0.58 10.66
N PRO A 203 -12.60 1.84 10.71
CA PRO A 203 -12.71 2.86 9.67
C PRO A 203 -11.85 2.49 8.46
N ALA A 204 -12.39 2.65 7.25
CA ALA A 204 -11.63 2.46 6.03
C ALA A 204 -10.57 3.54 5.84
N LEU A 205 -9.51 3.21 5.10
CA LEU A 205 -8.44 4.14 4.74
C LEU A 205 -9.01 5.37 4.04
N ASN A 206 -8.80 6.54 4.64
CA ASN A 206 -8.97 7.79 3.95
C ASN A 206 -7.65 8.17 3.25
N LEU A 207 -7.65 8.21 1.92
CA LEU A 207 -6.46 8.59 1.15
C LEU A 207 -5.93 9.99 1.51
N GLN A 208 -6.77 10.88 2.04
CA GLN A 208 -6.32 12.18 2.52
C GLN A 208 -5.33 12.07 3.69
N ASP A 209 -5.39 11.00 4.48
CA ASP A 209 -4.44 10.75 5.57
C ASP A 209 -3.02 10.48 5.02
N TRP A 210 -2.92 9.89 3.82
CA TRP A 210 -1.64 9.71 3.13
C TRP A 210 -1.13 10.96 2.42
N MET A 211 -2.02 11.91 2.10
CA MET A 211 -1.67 13.14 1.39
C MET A 211 -1.19 14.27 2.32
N GLN A 212 -0.97 13.99 3.61
CA GLN A 212 -0.62 14.99 4.61
C GLN A 212 0.82 15.51 4.49
N THR A 213 1.02 16.73 4.96
CA THR A 213 2.33 17.38 5.14
C THR A 213 2.49 17.85 6.58
N ARG A 214 3.72 17.87 7.11
CA ARG A 214 4.06 18.42 8.43
C ARG A 214 5.29 19.31 8.31
N ASP A 215 5.21 20.54 8.80
CA ASP A 215 6.31 21.52 8.78
C ASP A 215 6.90 21.76 7.38
N GLY A 216 6.03 21.78 6.36
CA GLY A 216 6.43 21.93 4.95
C GLY A 216 6.98 20.66 4.29
N LYS A 217 7.18 19.58 5.06
CA LYS A 217 7.62 18.27 4.55
C LYS A 217 6.45 17.34 4.28
N GLY A 218 6.50 16.54 3.22
CA GLY A 218 5.54 15.48 2.94
C GLY A 218 5.65 14.35 3.95
N VAL A 219 4.55 13.84 4.48
CA VAL A 219 4.58 12.70 5.40
C VAL A 219 5.00 11.43 4.62
N ILE A 220 5.96 10.68 5.17
CA ILE A 220 6.38 9.39 4.64
C ILE A 220 5.51 8.32 5.32
N ASN A 221 4.63 7.70 4.55
CA ASN A 221 3.77 6.60 4.98
C ASN A 221 4.51 5.28 4.72
N VAL A 222 4.79 4.51 5.76
CA VAL A 222 5.47 3.23 5.67
C VAL A 222 4.49 2.12 6.05
N LEU A 223 4.18 1.23 5.11
CA LEU A 223 3.42 0.02 5.36
C LEU A 223 4.39 -1.11 5.74
N ASN A 224 4.28 -1.58 6.99
CA ASN A 224 5.07 -2.69 7.53
C ASN A 224 4.44 -4.04 7.19
#